data_AF-A0A833ZI04-F1
#
_entry.id   AF-A0A833ZI04-F1
#
_cell.length_a   1.000
_cell.length_b   1.000
_cell.length_c   1.000
_cell.angle_alpha   90.00
_cell.angle_beta   90.00
_cell.angle_gamma   90.00
#
_symmetry.space_group_name_H-M   'P 1'
#
loop_
_entity.id
_entity.type
_entity.pdbx_description
1 polymer ?
#
loop_
_entity_poly.entity_id
_entity_poly.type
_entity_poly.pdbx_seq_one_letter_code
_entity_poly.pdbx_strand_id
1 'polypeptide(L)'
;MLQGGSADSENDGGPQFAEVFVIIWFGAVTITLNSKLLGGNISFFQSLCVLGYCILPLTVAMMVCRLVLLAKLGPINFMVRLFVVIVMFAWSIVASTAFLADSQPPNRKALAVYPVFLFYFVISWMILTFTP
;
A
#
# COMPACT_ATOMS: atom_id res chain seq x y z
N MET A 1 7.10 -32.77 -21.42
CA MET A 1 7.48 -32.24 -20.10
C MET A 1 8.93 -31.82 -20.18
N LEU A 2 9.29 -30.67 -19.60
CA LEU A 2 10.59 -29.97 -19.65
C LEU A 2 10.70 -28.89 -20.75
N GLN A 3 10.17 -27.71 -20.43
CA GLN A 3 10.72 -26.46 -20.95
C GLN A 3 11.29 -25.71 -19.75
N GLY A 4 12.57 -25.95 -19.51
CA GLY A 4 13.39 -25.23 -18.55
C GLY A 4 13.90 -23.93 -19.18
N GLY A 5 13.86 -22.88 -18.38
CA GLY A 5 14.76 -21.72 -18.33
C GLY A 5 15.29 -21.15 -19.64
N SER A 6 14.83 -19.93 -19.96
CA SER A 6 15.66 -18.79 -20.35
C SER A 6 14.74 -17.64 -20.75
N ALA A 7 14.49 -16.69 -19.84
CA ALA A 7 14.02 -15.36 -20.19
C ALA A 7 14.62 -14.39 -19.18
N ASP A 8 15.94 -14.25 -19.27
CA ASP A 8 16.65 -13.10 -18.72
C ASP A 8 16.77 -12.10 -19.90
N SER A 9 15.98 -11.04 -19.85
CA SER A 9 16.09 -9.87 -20.74
C SER A 9 15.37 -8.64 -20.16
N GLU A 10 16.10 -7.89 -19.34
CA GLU A 10 16.22 -6.42 -19.42
C GLU A 10 14.93 -5.58 -19.56
N ASN A 11 13.89 -5.87 -18.78
CA ASN A 11 12.83 -4.90 -18.49
C ASN A 11 12.14 -5.17 -17.14
N ASP A 12 12.93 -5.36 -16.10
CA ASP A 12 12.46 -5.81 -14.78
C ASP A 12 11.41 -4.85 -14.17
N GLY A 13 11.44 -3.56 -14.52
CA GLY A 13 10.46 -2.56 -14.06
C GLY A 13 9.02 -2.79 -14.55
N GLY A 14 8.83 -3.45 -15.70
CA GLY A 14 7.51 -3.66 -16.31
C GLY A 14 6.56 -4.52 -15.46
N PRO A 15 6.97 -5.74 -15.08
CA PRO A 15 6.17 -6.62 -14.22
C PRO A 15 5.83 -6.01 -12.85
N GLN A 16 6.75 -5.27 -12.26
CA GLN A 16 6.61 -4.69 -10.91
C GLN A 16 5.62 -3.52 -10.91
N PHE A 17 5.69 -2.66 -11.93
CA PHE A 17 4.69 -1.61 -12.13
C PHE A 17 3.29 -2.21 -12.33
N ALA A 18 3.19 -3.27 -13.15
CA ALA A 18 1.92 -3.95 -13.40
C ALA A 18 1.34 -4.57 -12.12
N GLU A 19 2.16 -5.21 -11.29
CA GLU A 19 1.76 -5.77 -10.00
C GLU A 19 1.13 -4.70 -9.09
N VAL A 20 1.87 -3.61 -8.85
CA VAL A 20 1.40 -2.50 -7.99
C VAL A 20 0.15 -1.85 -8.58
N PHE A 21 0.11 -1.65 -9.90
CA PHE A 21 -1.04 -1.08 -10.60
C PHE A 21 -2.30 -1.94 -10.41
N VAL A 22 -2.20 -3.25 -10.57
CA VAL A 22 -3.32 -4.18 -10.39
C VAL A 22 -3.80 -4.18 -8.94
N ILE A 23 -2.88 -4.17 -7.96
CA ILE A 23 -3.25 -4.13 -6.53
C ILE A 23 -3.98 -2.81 -6.19
N ILE A 24 -3.46 -1.66 -6.65
CA ILE A 24 -4.10 -0.35 -6.43
C ILE A 24 -5.50 -0.31 -7.06
N TRP A 25 -5.62 -0.75 -8.31
CA TRP A 25 -6.88 -0.73 -9.03
C TRP A 25 -7.92 -1.64 -8.39
N PHE A 26 -7.54 -2.89 -8.11
CA PHE A 26 -8.41 -3.86 -7.45
C PHE A 26 -8.80 -3.41 -6.04
N GLY A 27 -7.83 -2.94 -5.24
CA GLY A 27 -8.08 -2.41 -3.91
C GLY A 27 -9.05 -1.23 -3.90
N ALA A 28 -8.88 -0.29 -4.84
CA ALA A 28 -9.80 0.83 -4.96
C ALA A 28 -11.20 0.42 -5.42
N VAL A 29 -11.34 -0.58 -6.29
CA VAL A 29 -12.65 -1.15 -6.67
C VAL A 29 -13.31 -1.75 -5.42
N THR A 30 -12.60 -2.60 -4.66
CA THR A 30 -13.12 -3.21 -3.44
C THR A 30 -13.54 -2.15 -2.41
N ILE A 31 -12.72 -1.14 -2.16
CA ILE A 31 -13.01 -0.06 -1.20
C ILE A 31 -14.18 0.80 -1.66
N THR A 32 -14.27 1.12 -2.96
CA THR A 32 -15.37 1.90 -3.53
C THR A 32 -16.69 1.13 -3.46
N LEU A 33 -16.68 -0.16 -3.82
CA LEU A 33 -17.88 -1.00 -3.75
C LEU A 33 -18.39 -1.13 -2.31
N ASN A 34 -17.50 -1.38 -1.34
CA ASN A 34 -17.85 -1.40 0.08
C ASN A 34 -18.40 -0.04 0.52
N SER A 35 -17.77 1.06 0.11
CA SER A 35 -18.23 2.41 0.45
C SER A 35 -19.62 2.72 -0.11
N LYS A 36 -19.92 2.27 -1.34
CA LYS A 36 -21.24 2.41 -1.96
C LYS A 36 -22.29 1.52 -1.31
N LEU A 37 -21.96 0.27 -0.96
CA LEU A 37 -22.84 -0.65 -0.23
C LEU A 37 -23.22 -0.11 1.16
N LEU A 38 -22.30 0.62 1.81
CA LEU A 38 -22.55 1.30 3.08
C LEU A 38 -23.40 2.57 2.95
N GLY A 39 -23.75 2.99 1.72
CA GLY A 39 -24.52 4.21 1.46
C GLY A 39 -23.68 5.49 1.43
N GLY A 40 -22.35 5.39 1.30
CA GLY A 40 -21.47 6.55 1.13
C GLY A 40 -21.40 7.02 -0.32
N ASN A 41 -21.25 8.33 -0.53
CA ASN A 41 -21.19 8.95 -1.85
C ASN A 41 -19.74 9.17 -2.30
N ILE A 42 -18.97 8.09 -2.40
CA ILE A 42 -17.58 8.13 -2.92
C ILE A 42 -17.56 7.73 -4.40
N SER A 43 -16.84 8.51 -5.21
CA SER A 43 -16.51 8.15 -6.59
C SER A 43 -15.27 7.26 -6.65
N PHE A 44 -15.21 6.35 -7.61
CA PHE A 44 -14.08 5.42 -7.80
C PHE A 44 -12.74 6.15 -7.95
N PHE A 45 -12.71 7.20 -8.75
CA PHE A 45 -11.50 8.00 -8.96
C PHE A 45 -11.07 8.78 -7.72
N GLN A 46 -12.01 9.18 -6.86
CA GLN A 46 -11.69 9.83 -5.58
C GLN A 46 -11.05 8.84 -4.60
N SER A 47 -11.58 7.62 -4.53
CA SER A 47 -10.98 6.55 -3.74
C SER A 47 -9.59 6.21 -4.26
N LEU A 48 -9.43 6.01 -5.57
CA LEU A 48 -8.13 5.75 -6.21
C LEU A 48 -7.10 6.84 -5.90
N CYS A 49 -7.47 8.11 -6.05
CA CYS A 49 -6.52 9.19 -5.85
C CYS A 49 -6.12 9.28 -4.38
N VAL A 50 -7.06 9.25 -3.44
CA VAL A 50 -6.76 9.30 -1.99
C VAL A 50 -5.88 8.15 -1.56
N LEU A 51 -6.17 6.93 -2.03
CA LEU A 51 -5.36 5.74 -1.74
C LEU A 51 -3.93 5.93 -2.27
N GLY A 52 -3.79 6.44 -3.50
CA GLY A 52 -2.50 6.78 -4.11
C GLY A 52 -1.73 7.86 -3.35
N TYR A 53 -2.39 8.95 -2.93
CA TYR A 53 -1.78 10.02 -2.13
C TYR A 53 -1.23 9.49 -0.80
N CYS A 54 -1.96 8.59 -0.16
CA CYS A 54 -1.57 8.01 1.12
C CYS A 54 -0.52 6.89 0.98
N ILE A 55 -0.11 6.50 -0.23
CA ILE A 55 1.03 5.59 -0.46
C ILE A 55 2.37 6.36 -0.45
N LEU A 56 2.37 7.67 -0.72
CA LEU A 56 3.58 8.50 -0.74
C LEU A 56 4.40 8.46 0.58
N PRO A 57 3.80 8.54 1.78
CA PRO A 57 4.54 8.36 3.04
C PRO A 57 5.24 6.99 3.13
N LEU A 58 4.59 5.95 2.58
CA LEU A 58 5.07 4.58 2.58
C LEU A 58 6.24 4.39 1.60
N THR A 59 6.23 5.08 0.46
CA THR A 59 7.37 5.08 -0.48
C THR A 59 8.56 5.87 0.07
N VAL A 60 8.32 6.98 0.77
CA VAL A 60 9.37 7.73 1.49
C VAL A 60 9.98 6.85 2.59
N ALA A 61 9.16 6.10 3.34
CA ALA A 61 9.63 5.14 4.33
C ALA A 61 10.59 4.11 3.72
N MET A 62 10.23 3.56 2.56
CA MET A 62 11.10 2.63 1.83
C MET A 62 12.41 3.31 1.38
N MET A 63 12.34 4.54 0.87
CA MET A 63 13.51 5.30 0.42
C MET A 63 14.48 5.57 1.58
N VAL A 64 13.96 5.97 2.75
CA VAL A 64 14.73 6.15 3.98
C VAL A 64 15.33 4.83 4.43
N CYS A 65 14.57 3.72 4.39
CA CYS A 65 15.09 2.41 4.74
C CYS A 65 16.26 1.97 3.84
N ARG A 66 16.21 2.29 2.54
CA ARG A 66 17.30 2.01 1.60
C ARG A 66 18.54 2.87 1.88
N LEU A 67 18.36 4.15 2.20
CA LEU A 67 19.46 5.04 2.58
C LEU A 67 20.14 4.60 3.89
N VAL A 68 19.36 4.13 4.88
CA VAL A 68 19.88 3.60 6.14
C VAL A 68 20.68 2.30 5.93
N LEU A 69 20.24 1.45 5.00
CA LEU A 69 20.95 0.23 4.60
C LEU A 69 22.33 0.51 3.99
N LEU A 70 22.46 1.59 3.22
CA LEU A 70 23.75 2.01 2.63
C LEU A 70 24.72 2.57 3.68
N ALA A 71 24.22 3.05 4.83
CA ALA A 71 25.02 3.78 5.82
C ALA A 71 25.65 2.89 6.92
N LYS A 72 25.13 1.69 7.22
CA LYS A 72 25.69 0.76 8.23
C LYS A 72 25.11 -0.66 8.12
N LEU A 73 25.96 -1.70 8.14
CA LEU A 73 25.53 -3.10 8.31
C LEU A 73 25.46 -3.44 9.81
N GLY A 74 24.27 -3.55 10.38
CA GLY A 74 24.08 -4.03 11.75
C GLY A 74 22.65 -4.51 12.01
N PRO A 75 22.43 -5.47 12.93
CA PRO A 75 21.11 -6.05 13.21
C PRO A 75 20.09 -5.04 13.76
N ILE A 76 20.58 -3.95 14.35
CA ILE A 76 19.76 -2.84 14.88
C ILE A 76 19.00 -2.12 13.75
N ASN A 77 19.55 -2.09 12.53
CA ASN A 77 18.94 -1.41 11.39
C ASN A 77 17.69 -2.12 10.87
N PHE A 78 17.61 -3.45 11.01
CA PHE A 78 16.39 -4.19 10.67
C PHE A 78 15.24 -3.82 11.60
N MET A 79 15.51 -3.67 12.90
CA MET A 79 14.50 -3.25 13.88
C MET A 79 14.02 -1.82 13.65
N VAL A 80 14.93 -0.88 13.39
CA VAL A 80 14.59 0.51 13.06
C VAL A 80 13.76 0.59 11.77
N ARG A 81 14.13 -0.20 10.75
CA ARG A 81 13.38 -0.29 9.49
C ARG A 81 11.95 -0.80 9.71
N LEU A 82 11.81 -1.89 10.46
CA LEU A 82 10.50 -2.48 10.76
C LEU A 82 9.62 -1.47 11.51
N PHE A 83 10.21 -0.75 12.48
CA PHE A 83 9.52 0.31 13.21
C PHE A 83 9.08 1.47 12.31
N VAL A 84 9.96 1.98 11.44
CA VAL A 84 9.63 3.06 10.49
C VAL A 84 8.51 2.63 9.54
N VAL A 85 8.54 1.40 9.03
CA VAL A 85 7.48 0.87 8.16
C VAL A 85 6.15 0.78 8.92
N ILE A 86 6.13 0.29 10.16
CA ILE A 86 4.90 0.21 10.97
C ILE A 86 4.32 1.60 11.23
N VAL A 87 5.16 2.58 11.61
CA VAL A 87 4.69 3.95 11.89
C VAL A 87 4.10 4.58 10.63
N MET A 88 4.75 4.41 9.48
CA MET A 88 4.29 4.97 8.21
C MET A 88 3.04 4.24 7.69
N PHE A 89 2.95 2.94 7.90
CA PHE A 89 1.75 2.14 7.63
C PHE A 89 0.56 2.63 8.45
N ALA A 90 0.74 2.82 9.76
CA ALA A 90 -0.30 3.34 10.64
C ALA A 90 -0.74 4.74 10.20
N TRP A 91 0.20 5.61 9.85
CA TRP A 91 -0.09 6.95 9.35
C TRP A 91 -0.90 6.92 8.04
N SER A 92 -0.50 6.10 7.08
CA SER A 92 -1.21 5.94 5.80
C SER A 92 -2.63 5.43 5.99
N ILE A 93 -2.86 4.50 6.93
CA ILE A 93 -4.22 4.04 7.28
C ILE A 93 -5.02 5.18 7.90
N VAL A 94 -4.48 5.90 8.89
CA VAL A 94 -5.20 6.98 9.55
C VAL A 94 -5.55 8.10 8.57
N ALA A 95 -4.61 8.51 7.71
CA ALA A 95 -4.83 9.54 6.71
C ALA A 95 -5.91 9.11 5.70
N SER A 96 -5.78 7.92 5.09
CA SER A 96 -6.74 7.43 4.10
C SER A 96 -8.13 7.23 4.70
N THR A 97 -8.22 6.64 5.90
CA THR A 97 -9.51 6.45 6.59
C THR A 97 -10.13 7.76 7.02
N ALA A 98 -9.36 8.79 7.40
CA ALA A 98 -9.91 10.11 7.71
C ALA A 98 -10.58 10.75 6.47
N PHE A 99 -9.92 10.73 5.32
CA PHE A 99 -10.48 11.25 4.07
C PHE A 99 -11.70 10.46 3.58
N LEU A 100 -11.68 9.13 3.70
CA LEU A 100 -12.81 8.29 3.31
C LEU A 100 -13.97 8.36 4.32
N ALA A 101 -13.68 8.52 5.61
CA ALA A 101 -14.68 8.61 6.66
C ALA A 101 -15.49 9.90 6.58
N ASP A 102 -14.93 10.99 6.06
CA ASP A 102 -15.66 12.24 5.86
C ASP A 102 -16.77 12.11 4.81
N SER A 103 -16.60 11.17 3.88
CA SER A 103 -17.59 10.84 2.84
C SER A 103 -18.56 9.72 3.23
N GLN A 104 -18.46 9.21 4.47
CA GLN A 104 -19.25 8.10 5.01
C GLN A 104 -20.18 8.57 6.16
N PRO A 105 -21.38 8.00 6.29
CA PRO A 105 -22.26 8.33 7.42
C PRO A 105 -21.61 7.93 8.76
N PRO A 106 -21.80 8.73 9.84
CA PRO A 106 -21.05 8.61 11.10
C PRO A 106 -21.20 7.25 11.81
N ASN A 107 -22.31 6.54 11.57
CA ASN A 107 -22.59 5.23 12.17
C ASN A 107 -21.97 4.04 11.41
N ARG A 108 -21.29 4.25 10.27
CA ARG A 108 -20.72 3.15 9.45
C ARG A 108 -19.23 3.28 9.15
N LYS A 109 -18.56 4.27 9.75
CA LYS A 109 -17.12 4.56 9.54
C LYS A 109 -16.22 3.36 9.81
N ALA A 110 -16.49 2.59 10.86
CA ALA A 110 -15.68 1.41 11.22
C ALA A 110 -15.71 0.31 10.15
N LEU A 111 -16.83 0.13 9.44
CA LEU A 111 -16.93 -0.89 8.39
C LEU A 111 -16.14 -0.49 7.13
N ALA A 112 -15.93 0.81 6.90
CA ALA A 112 -15.09 1.30 5.80
C ALA A 112 -13.59 1.16 6.08
N VAL A 113 -13.18 1.07 7.36
CA VAL A 113 -11.76 0.90 7.75
C VAL A 113 -11.21 -0.47 7.37
N TYR A 114 -12.03 -1.52 7.43
CA TYR A 114 -11.59 -2.89 7.17
C TYR A 114 -10.93 -3.12 5.79
N PRO A 115 -11.57 -2.76 4.66
CA PRO A 115 -10.95 -2.94 3.34
C PRO A 115 -9.73 -2.02 3.14
N VAL A 116 -9.71 -0.84 3.77
CA VAL A 116 -8.56 0.09 3.72
C VAL A 116 -7.35 -0.50 4.46
N PHE A 117 -7.57 -1.05 5.65
CA PHE A 117 -6.52 -1.72 6.42
C PHE A 117 -5.91 -2.89 5.63
N LEU A 118 -6.75 -3.75 5.06
CA LEU A 118 -6.30 -4.90 4.26
C LEU A 118 -5.46 -4.44 3.06
N PHE A 119 -5.90 -3.39 2.37
CA PHE A 119 -5.17 -2.80 1.25
C PHE A 119 -3.75 -2.35 1.63
N TYR A 120 -3.61 -1.51 2.67
CA TYR A 120 -2.29 -1.05 3.10
C TYR A 120 -1.43 -2.18 3.68
N PHE A 121 -2.06 -3.22 4.24
CA PHE A 121 -1.36 -4.37 4.80
C PHE A 121 -0.66 -5.15 3.68
N VAL A 122 -1.36 -5.40 2.57
CA VAL A 122 -0.79 -6.04 1.37
C VAL A 122 0.37 -5.21 0.81
N ILE A 123 0.20 -3.89 0.69
CA ILE A 123 1.27 -3.01 0.20
C ILE A 123 2.49 -3.02 1.15
N SER A 124 2.28 -2.91 2.47
CA SER A 124 3.37 -2.94 3.44
C SER A 124 4.10 -4.29 3.43
N TRP A 125 3.35 -5.39 3.30
CA TRP A 125 3.91 -6.73 3.19
C TRP A 125 4.78 -6.89 1.93
N MET A 126 4.30 -6.38 0.80
CA MET A 126 5.06 -6.32 -0.43
C MET A 126 6.36 -5.53 -0.23
N ILE A 127 6.31 -4.33 0.37
CA ILE A 127 7.50 -3.49 0.65
C ILE A 127 8.53 -4.20 1.56
N LEU A 128 8.09 -4.97 2.54
CA LEU A 128 8.98 -5.73 3.42
C LEU A 128 9.66 -6.87 2.67
N THR A 129 8.89 -7.60 1.85
CA THR A 129 9.36 -8.76 1.08
C THR A 129 10.28 -8.34 -0.06
N PHE A 130 10.05 -7.15 -0.67
CA PHE A 130 10.84 -6.60 -1.79
C PHE A 130 12.21 -6.03 -1.37
N THR A 131 12.83 -6.63 -0.36
CA THR A 131 14.21 -6.32 0.03
C THR A 131 15.15 -7.23 -0.77
N PRO A 132 15.97 -6.71 -1.70
CA PRO A 132 17.01 -7.50 -2.34
C PRO A 132 18.10 -7.92 -1.33
#